data_AF-A0A959S8M4-F1
#
_entry.id   AF-A0A959S8M4-F1
#
_cell.length_a   1.000
_cell.length_b   1.000
_cell.length_c   1.000
_cell.angle_alpha   90.00
_cell.angle_beta   90.00
_cell.angle_gamma   90.00
#
_symmetry.space_group_name_H-M   'P 1'
#
loop_
_entity.id
_entity.type
_entity.pdbx_description
1 polymer ?
#
loop_
_entity_poly.entity_id
_entity_poly.type
_entity_poly.pdbx_seq_one_letter_code
_entity_poly.pdbx_strand_id
1 'polypeptide(L)'
;ADVRIRMRPSYFPFTEPSAEVDMSCNICGGEGCSICKHSGWVEIMGCGMVDPAVLGNCGIDPEVFSGFAFGMGVERIAQLIYRVPDLRMYWENDVRFLDQFSAAPFRN
;
A
#
# COMPACT_ATOMS: atom_id res chain seq x y z
N ALA A 1 -9.50 12.87 10.65
CA ALA A 1 -9.20 13.68 9.44
C ALA A 1 -9.31 12.76 8.25
N ASP A 2 -10.04 13.15 7.20
CA ASP A 2 -10.21 12.31 6.01
C ASP A 2 -8.88 12.13 5.28
N VAL A 3 -8.44 10.88 5.11
CA VAL A 3 -7.25 10.54 4.32
C VAL A 3 -7.60 10.70 2.85
N ARG A 4 -6.83 11.54 2.13
CA ARG A 4 -7.01 11.71 0.68
C ARG A 4 -6.16 10.70 -0.06
N ILE A 5 -6.67 10.22 -1.19
CA ILE A 5 -5.93 9.35 -2.10
C ILE A 5 -5.61 10.06 -3.41
N ARG A 6 -4.50 9.70 -4.03
CA ARG A 6 -4.09 10.15 -5.37
C ARG A 6 -3.65 8.94 -6.18
N MET A 7 -4.29 8.71 -7.32
CA MET A 7 -3.88 7.69 -8.28
C MET A 7 -3.04 8.35 -9.36
N ARG A 8 -1.81 7.86 -9.55
CA ARG A 8 -0.89 8.31 -10.59
C ARG A 8 -0.77 7.22 -11.65
N PRO A 9 -0.84 7.54 -12.95
CA PRO A 9 -0.59 6.55 -13.99
C PRO A 9 0.76 5.87 -13.80
N SER A 10 0.78 4.55 -13.93
CA SER A 10 2.00 3.74 -13.89
C SER A 10 1.86 2.57 -14.89
N TYR A 11 2.77 1.61 -14.85
CA TYR A 11 2.76 0.44 -15.73
C TYR A 11 3.08 -0.83 -14.93
N PHE A 12 2.19 -1.82 -15.00
CA PHE A 12 2.45 -3.18 -14.55
C PHE A 12 2.05 -4.15 -15.66
N PRO A 13 2.88 -5.14 -16.06
CA PRO A 13 2.60 -6.01 -17.21
C PRO A 13 1.32 -6.86 -17.10
N PHE A 14 0.71 -6.95 -15.93
CA PHE A 14 -0.48 -7.76 -15.64
C PHE A 14 -1.75 -6.91 -15.45
N THR A 15 -1.67 -5.58 -15.62
CA THR A 15 -2.83 -4.69 -15.55
C THR A 15 -2.79 -3.56 -16.59
N GLU A 16 -3.93 -3.22 -17.19
CA GLU A 16 -4.10 -2.09 -18.11
C GLU A 16 -5.55 -1.55 -18.05
N PRO A 17 -5.78 -0.28 -17.65
CA PRO A 17 -4.80 0.70 -17.17
C PRO A 17 -4.26 0.39 -15.77
N SER A 18 -3.06 0.91 -15.49
CA SER A 18 -2.32 0.75 -14.23
C SER A 18 -2.15 2.08 -13.47
N ALA A 19 -2.12 2.02 -12.14
CA ALA A 19 -1.89 3.16 -11.27
C ALA A 19 -1.07 2.84 -10.01
N GLU A 20 -0.23 3.78 -9.60
CA GLU A 20 0.31 3.87 -8.24
C GLU A 20 -0.65 4.68 -7.37
N VAL A 21 -0.86 4.25 -6.13
CA VAL A 21 -1.78 4.89 -5.19
C VAL A 21 -0.99 5.49 -4.02
N ASP A 22 -1.09 6.81 -3.92
CA ASP A 22 -0.56 7.57 -2.79
C ASP A 22 -1.68 7.94 -1.82
N MET A 23 -1.35 8.00 -0.53
CA MET A 23 -2.19 8.60 0.50
C MET A 23 -1.61 9.92 1.00
N SER A 24 -2.47 10.84 1.41
CA SER A 24 -2.05 12.03 2.15
C SER A 24 -1.31 11.63 3.43
N CYS A 25 -0.16 12.24 3.70
CA CYS A 25 0.68 11.88 4.83
C CYS A 25 -0.07 12.10 6.16
N ASN A 26 -0.40 11.00 6.84
CA ASN A 26 -1.09 10.99 8.14
C ASN A 26 -0.23 11.48 9.32
N ILE A 27 1.08 11.70 9.10
CA ILE A 27 2.02 12.14 10.13
C ILE A 27 2.14 13.67 10.18
N CYS A 28 2.15 14.34 9.03
CA CYS A 28 2.27 15.80 8.94
C CYS A 28 1.01 16.50 8.43
N GLY A 29 -0.08 15.77 8.18
CA GLY A 29 -1.32 16.34 7.63
C GLY A 29 -1.19 16.89 6.20
N GLY A 30 -0.08 16.63 5.51
CA GLY A 30 0.19 17.12 4.16
C GLY A 30 1.16 18.31 4.08
N GLU A 31 1.61 18.88 5.21
CA GLU A 31 2.58 20.00 5.23
C GLU A 31 3.97 19.62 4.70
N GLY A 32 4.32 18.34 4.77
CA GLY A 32 5.61 17.81 4.35
C GLY A 32 6.52 17.45 5.53
N CYS A 33 7.03 16.22 5.53
CA CYS A 33 8.00 15.73 6.52
C CYS A 33 8.98 14.74 5.87
N SER A 34 9.94 14.26 6.65
CA SER A 34 10.93 13.28 6.18
C SER A 34 10.30 12.02 5.58
N ILE A 35 9.19 11.53 6.15
CA ILE A 35 8.53 10.29 5.74
C ILE A 35 7.86 10.40 4.36
N CYS A 36 7.19 11.50 4.08
CA CYS A 36 6.61 11.78 2.75
C CYS A 36 7.59 12.51 1.82
N LYS A 37 8.87 12.61 2.21
CA LYS A 37 9.93 13.35 1.48
C LYS A 37 9.49 14.78 1.14
N HIS A 38 8.83 15.45 2.07
CA HIS A 38 8.28 16.81 1.93
C HIS A 38 7.25 16.99 0.81
N SER A 39 6.70 15.91 0.24
CA SER A 39 5.69 16.00 -0.83
C SER A 39 4.25 16.11 -0.32
N GLY A 40 4.01 15.74 0.95
CA GLY A 40 2.68 15.57 1.52
C GLY A 40 1.98 14.25 1.13
N TRP A 41 2.60 13.44 0.26
CA TRP A 41 2.06 12.17 -0.25
C TRP A 41 2.99 11.00 0.05
N VAL A 42 2.41 9.83 0.34
CA VAL A 42 3.14 8.60 0.56
C VAL A 42 2.53 7.51 -0.30
N GLU A 43 3.32 6.94 -1.20
CA GLU A 43 2.93 5.75 -1.97
C GLU A 43 2.78 4.55 -1.05
N ILE A 44 1.65 3.83 -1.19
CA ILE A 44 1.29 2.70 -0.31
C ILE A 44 0.90 1.42 -1.06
N MET A 45 0.46 1.52 -2.33
CA MET A 45 0.04 0.36 -3.11
C MET A 45 0.09 0.65 -4.62
N GLY A 46 0.12 -0.42 -5.41
CA GLY A 46 -0.13 -0.38 -6.85
C GLY A 46 -1.46 -1.09 -7.16
N CYS A 47 -2.16 -0.65 -8.21
CA CYS A 47 -3.38 -1.28 -8.67
C CYS A 47 -3.59 -1.10 -10.18
N GLY A 48 -4.58 -1.81 -10.73
CA GLY A 48 -5.01 -1.64 -12.10
C GLY A 48 -6.11 -2.61 -12.50
N MET A 49 -6.65 -2.42 -13.70
CA MET A 49 -7.58 -3.38 -14.31
C MET A 49 -6.79 -4.56 -14.85
N VAL A 50 -7.18 -5.80 -14.56
CA VAL A 50 -6.42 -7.00 -14.98
C VAL A 50 -6.35 -7.04 -16.50
N ASP A 51 -5.15 -7.25 -17.04
CA ASP A 51 -4.93 -7.32 -18.48
C ASP A 51 -5.71 -8.50 -19.09
N PRO A 52 -6.40 -8.33 -20.24
CA PRO A 52 -7.15 -9.40 -20.90
C PRO A 52 -6.34 -10.68 -21.18
N ALA A 53 -5.04 -10.57 -21.47
CA ALA A 53 -4.17 -11.72 -21.68
C ALA A 53 -3.97 -12.54 -20.39
N VAL A 54 -3.98 -11.89 -19.21
CA VAL A 54 -3.92 -12.58 -17.92
C VAL A 54 -5.21 -13.36 -17.67
N LEU A 55 -6.38 -12.77 -17.95
CA LEU A 55 -7.66 -13.46 -17.84
C LEU A 55 -7.74 -14.67 -18.80
N GLY A 56 -7.35 -14.47 -20.07
CA GLY A 56 -7.34 -15.52 -21.08
C GLY A 56 -6.43 -16.70 -20.70
N ASN A 57 -5.25 -16.42 -20.14
CA ASN A 57 -4.33 -17.47 -19.66
C ASN A 57 -4.88 -18.26 -18.46
N CYS A 58 -5.86 -17.72 -17.74
CA CYS A 58 -6.57 -18.39 -16.65
C CYS A 58 -7.88 -19.06 -17.11
N GLY A 59 -8.19 -19.07 -18.40
CA GLY A 59 -9.43 -19.65 -18.94
C GLY A 59 -10.68 -18.80 -18.68
N ILE A 60 -10.51 -17.50 -18.44
CA ILE A 60 -11.59 -16.53 -18.22
C ILE A 60 -11.76 -15.69 -19.48
N ASP A 61 -12.97 -15.63 -20.03
CA ASP A 61 -13.29 -14.84 -21.23
C ASP A 61 -13.29 -13.32 -20.91
N PRO A 62 -12.34 -12.53 -21.44
CA PRO A 62 -12.22 -11.10 -21.14
C PRO A 62 -13.32 -10.23 -21.77
N GLU A 63 -14.09 -10.74 -22.74
CA GLU A 63 -15.23 -10.01 -23.32
C GLU A 63 -16.47 -10.08 -22.40
N VAL A 64 -16.52 -11.09 -21.53
CA VAL A 64 -17.62 -11.29 -20.56
C VAL A 64 -17.22 -10.80 -19.17
N PHE A 65 -15.97 -11.00 -18.77
CA PHE A 65 -15.47 -10.70 -17.44
C PHE A 65 -14.33 -9.70 -17.46
N SER A 66 -14.41 -8.73 -16.56
CA SER A 66 -13.30 -7.83 -16.22
C SER A 66 -12.95 -7.99 -14.75
N GLY A 67 -11.77 -7.51 -14.36
CA GLY A 67 -11.31 -7.54 -12.98
C GLY A 67 -10.35 -6.41 -12.68
N PHE A 68 -10.10 -6.17 -11.40
CA PHE A 68 -9.02 -5.31 -10.95
C PHE A 68 -8.14 -6.10 -9.98
N ALA A 69 -6.85 -5.75 -9.94
CA ALA A 69 -5.89 -6.31 -9.01
C ALA A 69 -5.16 -5.17 -8.30
N PHE A 70 -4.69 -5.45 -7.09
CA PHE A 70 -3.88 -4.52 -6.32
C PHE A 70 -2.88 -5.26 -5.42
N GLY A 71 -1.78 -4.58 -5.10
CA GLY A 71 -0.72 -5.10 -4.24
C GLY A 71 -0.24 -4.04 -3.27
N MET A 72 -0.02 -4.43 -2.02
CA MET A 72 0.48 -3.56 -0.96
C MET A 72 1.46 -4.31 -0.07
N GLY A 73 2.47 -3.61 0.46
CA GLY A 73 3.42 -4.16 1.42
C GLY A 73 2.91 -4.00 2.85
N VAL A 74 2.68 -5.10 3.56
CA VAL A 74 2.16 -5.07 4.93
C VAL A 74 3.13 -4.34 5.87
N GLU A 75 4.43 -4.55 5.72
CA GLU A 75 5.48 -3.91 6.53
C GLU A 75 5.52 -2.40 6.31
N ARG A 76 5.28 -1.95 5.07
CA ARG A 76 5.19 -0.53 4.72
C ARG A 76 4.01 0.13 5.42
N ILE A 77 2.86 -0.53 5.43
CA ILE A 77 1.66 -0.05 6.11
C ILE A 77 1.89 -0.03 7.63
N ALA A 78 2.43 -1.10 8.19
CA ALA A 78 2.75 -1.19 9.61
C ALA A 78 3.75 -0.09 10.05
N GLN A 79 4.76 0.23 9.23
CA GLN A 79 5.66 1.35 9.48
C GLN A 79 4.92 2.68 9.56
N LEU A 80 3.92 2.92 8.71
CA LEU A 80 3.15 4.17 8.70
C LEU A 80 2.15 4.26 9.86
N ILE A 81 1.55 3.14 10.26
CA ILE A 81 0.58 3.07 11.36
C ILE A 81 1.30 3.15 12.71
N TYR A 82 2.28 2.28 12.93
CA TYR A 82 2.98 2.12 14.22
C TYR A 82 4.26 2.93 14.33
N ARG A 83 4.66 3.65 13.26
CA ARG A 83 5.88 4.47 13.21
C ARG A 83 7.15 3.68 13.52
N VAL A 84 7.19 2.43 13.06
CA VAL A 84 8.36 1.56 13.20
C VAL A 84 9.54 2.20 12.42
N PRO A 85 10.67 2.50 13.08
CA PRO A 85 11.74 3.29 12.47
C PRO A 85 12.58 2.50 11.47
N ASP A 86 12.57 1.17 11.56
CA ASP A 86 13.42 0.29 10.77
C ASP A 86 12.67 -0.97 10.35
N LEU A 87 12.78 -1.32 9.06
CA LEU A 87 12.16 -2.52 8.49
C LEU A 87 12.70 -3.82 9.11
N ARG A 88 13.96 -3.81 9.56
CA ARG A 88 14.64 -5.00 10.08
C ARG A 88 14.05 -5.51 11.39
N MET A 89 13.42 -4.64 12.15
CA MET A 89 12.78 -4.98 13.43
C MET A 89 11.71 -6.07 13.26
N TYR A 90 11.10 -6.20 12.07
CA TYR A 90 10.08 -7.22 11.80
C TYR A 90 10.64 -8.66 11.72
N TRP A 91 11.92 -8.84 11.37
CA TRP A 91 12.52 -10.18 11.23
C TRP A 91 13.70 -10.44 12.17
N GLU A 92 14.16 -9.45 12.92
CA GLU A 92 15.12 -9.63 14.01
C GLU A 92 14.54 -10.41 15.19
N ASN A 93 13.20 -10.47 15.31
CA ASN A 93 12.47 -11.19 16.37
C ASN A 93 12.89 -10.77 17.80
N ASP A 94 13.25 -9.49 17.99
CA ASP A 94 13.53 -8.95 19.33
C ASP A 94 12.25 -9.00 20.18
N VAL A 95 12.29 -9.76 21.27
CA VAL A 95 11.15 -9.93 22.18
C VAL A 95 10.64 -8.58 22.71
N ARG A 96 11.51 -7.58 22.90
CA ARG A 96 11.13 -6.23 23.34
C ARG A 96 10.35 -5.46 22.27
N PHE A 97 10.60 -5.74 21.00
CA PHE A 97 9.81 -5.19 19.90
C PHE A 97 8.47 -5.92 19.81
N LEU A 98 8.48 -7.25 19.84
CA LEU A 98 7.27 -8.07 19.73
C LEU A 98 6.28 -7.80 20.86
N ASP A 99 6.77 -7.61 22.09
CA ASP A 99 5.92 -7.35 23.26
C ASP A 99 5.19 -6.00 23.21
N GLN A 100 5.65 -5.04 22.41
CA GLN A 100 4.93 -3.77 22.20
C GLN A 100 3.56 -3.97 21.52
N PHE A 101 3.34 -5.13 20.89
CA PHE A 101 2.12 -5.48 20.17
C PHE A 101 1.33 -6.62 20.86
N SER A 102 1.77 -7.10 22.04
CA SER A 102 1.13 -8.23 22.75
C SER A 102 -0.16 -7.83 23.47
N ALA A 103 -0.27 -6.57 23.90
CA ALA A 103 -1.48 -5.99 24.47
C ALA A 103 -2.33 -5.35 23.36
N ALA A 104 -3.40 -6.02 22.94
CA ALA A 104 -4.33 -5.43 21.98
C ALA A 104 -4.94 -4.12 22.54
N PRO A 105 -4.97 -3.06 21.71
CA PRO A 105 -6.27 -2.64 21.23
C PRO A 105 -6.21 -2.24 19.76
N PHE A 106 -6.74 -3.08 18.88
CA PHE A 106 -7.46 -2.58 17.70
C PHE A 106 -8.75 -1.94 18.23
N ARG A 107 -8.68 -0.70 18.73
CA ARG A 107 -9.85 0.12 19.02
C ARG A 107 -10.01 1.14 17.91
N ASN A 108 -11.19 1.08 17.29
CA ASN A 108 -11.79 2.08 16.40
C ASN A 108 -11.63 3.51 16.91
#